data_AF-A0A9P7Y7I4-F1
#
_entry.id   AF-A0A9P7Y7I4-F1
#
_cell.length_a   1.000
_cell.length_b   1.000
_cell.length_c   1.000
_cell.angle_alpha   90.00
_cell.angle_beta   90.00
_cell.angle_gamma   90.00
#
_symmetry.space_group_name_H-M   'P 1'
#
loop_
_entity.id
_entity.type
_entity.pdbx_description
1 polymer ?
#
loop_
_entity_poly.entity_id
_entity_poly.type
_entity_poly.pdbx_seq_one_letter_code
_entity_poly.pdbx_strand_id
1 'polypeptide(L)'
;QRENIDKLLANPSWSVRSLLPDPDAQLTEEITPNQLHHLLRLSALPQPKSPEEEAEMLKTLHTQLHFVRDIQNVDTDGVETLQSLRDETDEGLAEVTISLDSLKKALDEEEVIGRSQRPRRKRGQTVNTVGIEDWDVLRAASEKVVTPGGSYFVVRSGKE
;
A
#
# COMPACT_ATOMS: atom_id res chain seq x y z
N GLN A 1 -25.39 -36.25 -27.16
CA GLN A 1 -26.61 -35.43 -27.16
C GLN A 1 -26.18 -33.98 -27.23
N ARG A 2 -26.43 -33.29 -28.34
CA ARG A 2 -26.17 -31.84 -28.44
C ARG A 2 -27.37 -31.16 -27.80
N GLU A 3 -27.26 -30.87 -26.51
CA GLU A 3 -28.28 -30.06 -25.85
C GLU A 3 -28.41 -28.74 -26.60
N ASN A 4 -29.67 -28.36 -26.83
CA ASN A 4 -30.03 -27.29 -27.74
C ASN A 4 -29.65 -25.95 -27.09
N ILE A 5 -28.48 -25.43 -27.47
CA ILE A 5 -27.84 -24.23 -26.91
C ILE A 5 -28.83 -23.05 -26.86
N ASP A 6 -29.71 -22.93 -27.86
CA ASP A 6 -30.72 -21.88 -27.95
C ASP A 6 -31.72 -21.91 -26.79
N LYS A 7 -32.08 -23.10 -26.28
CA LYS A 7 -32.96 -23.24 -25.12
C LYS A 7 -32.26 -22.86 -23.81
N LEU A 8 -30.94 -23.05 -23.75
CA LEU A 8 -30.11 -22.72 -22.59
C LEU A 8 -29.84 -21.21 -22.53
N LEU A 9 -29.62 -20.57 -23.68
CA LEU A 9 -29.44 -19.12 -23.81
C LEU A 9 -30.74 -18.31 -23.68
N ALA A 10 -31.90 -18.93 -23.90
CA ALA A 10 -33.21 -18.27 -23.80
C ALA A 10 -33.59 -17.86 -22.36
N ASN A 11 -33.05 -18.57 -21.34
CA ASN A 11 -33.26 -18.25 -19.93
C ASN A 11 -31.91 -17.95 -19.26
N PRO A 12 -31.30 -16.77 -19.52
CA PRO A 12 -30.05 -16.42 -18.88
C PRO A 12 -30.27 -16.29 -17.37
N SER A 13 -29.66 -17.18 -16.59
CA SER A 13 -29.81 -17.21 -15.13
C SER A 13 -29.14 -16.02 -14.44
N TRP A 14 -28.21 -15.35 -15.13
CA TRP A 14 -27.51 -14.19 -14.62
C TRP A 14 -27.01 -13.32 -15.78
N SER A 15 -27.14 -12.00 -15.63
CA SER A 15 -26.56 -11.00 -16.53
C SER A 15 -25.51 -10.20 -15.77
N VAL A 16 -24.33 -10.07 -16.35
CA VAL A 16 -23.24 -9.23 -15.77
C VAL A 16 -23.68 -7.78 -15.59
N ARG A 17 -24.69 -7.31 -16.34
CA ARG A 17 -25.25 -5.96 -16.18
C ARG A 17 -25.87 -5.73 -14.81
N SER A 18 -26.32 -6.78 -14.11
CA SER A 18 -26.85 -6.64 -12.76
C SER A 18 -25.78 -6.34 -11.71
N LEU A 19 -24.49 -6.46 -12.06
CA LEU A 19 -23.35 -6.08 -11.21
C LEU A 19 -22.88 -4.64 -11.47
N LEU A 20 -23.43 -3.96 -12.48
CA LEU A 20 -23.08 -2.57 -12.75
C LEU A 20 -23.97 -1.66 -11.90
N PRO A 21 -23.43 -0.52 -11.41
CA PRO A 21 -24.23 0.47 -10.73
C PRO A 21 -25.36 0.95 -11.64
N ASP A 22 -26.58 0.95 -11.10
CA ASP A 22 -27.73 1.51 -11.78
C ASP A 22 -27.53 3.03 -11.91
N PRO A 23 -27.56 3.62 -13.12
CA PRO A 23 -27.28 5.05 -13.30
C PRO A 23 -28.22 5.97 -12.50
N ASP A 24 -29.42 5.49 -12.13
CA ASP A 24 -30.42 6.26 -11.39
C ASP A 24 -30.46 5.92 -9.88
N ALA A 25 -29.65 4.96 -9.40
CA ALA A 25 -29.64 4.59 -7.99
C ALA A 25 -28.88 5.65 -7.16
N GLN A 26 -29.57 6.20 -6.15
CA GLN A 26 -28.97 7.10 -5.16
C GLN A 26 -28.00 6.30 -4.28
N LEU A 27 -26.73 6.69 -4.30
CA LEU A 27 -25.68 6.05 -3.51
C LEU A 27 -25.88 6.44 -2.04
N THR A 28 -26.08 5.47 -1.16
CA THR A 28 -26.51 5.69 0.23
C THR A 28 -25.43 6.24 1.16
N GLU A 29 -24.15 6.18 0.75
CA GLU A 29 -23.00 6.75 1.46
C GLU A 29 -22.00 7.26 0.42
N GLU A 30 -22.24 8.48 -0.04
CA GLU A 30 -21.46 9.16 -1.07
C GLU A 30 -20.18 9.75 -0.48
N ILE A 31 -19.06 9.51 -1.15
CA ILE A 31 -17.83 10.21 -0.80
C ILE A 31 -18.02 11.69 -1.12
N THR A 32 -17.89 12.51 -0.08
CA THR A 32 -18.04 13.96 -0.21
C THR A 32 -16.84 14.58 -0.92
N PRO A 33 -17.01 15.72 -1.61
CA PRO A 33 -15.93 16.59 -2.08
C PRO A 33 -14.75 16.75 -1.10
N ASN A 34 -15.07 17.02 0.17
CA ASN A 34 -14.07 17.19 1.22
C ASN A 34 -13.26 15.90 1.49
N GLN A 35 -13.91 14.74 1.43
CA GLN A 35 -13.24 13.45 1.55
C GLN A 35 -12.37 13.17 0.33
N LEU A 36 -12.81 13.50 -0.88
CA LEU A 36 -11.97 13.42 -2.08
C LEU A 36 -10.71 14.27 -1.91
N HIS A 37 -10.84 15.53 -1.47
CA HIS A 37 -9.69 16.41 -1.22
C HIS A 37 -8.75 15.85 -0.13
N HIS A 38 -9.32 15.23 0.90
CA HIS A 38 -8.55 14.57 1.94
C HIS A 38 -7.76 13.37 1.38
N LEU A 39 -8.39 12.54 0.56
CA LEU A 39 -7.75 11.39 -0.11
C LEU A 39 -6.63 11.84 -1.03
N LEU A 40 -6.86 12.87 -1.85
CA LEU A 40 -5.82 13.44 -2.72
C LEU A 40 -4.58 13.86 -1.92
N ARG A 41 -4.78 14.50 -0.76
CA ARG A 41 -3.69 14.89 0.14
C ARG A 41 -2.95 13.68 0.72
N LEU A 42 -3.65 12.62 1.13
CA LEU A 42 -3.02 11.39 1.62
C LEU A 42 -2.19 10.70 0.53
N SER A 43 -2.67 10.73 -0.71
CA SER A 43 -1.96 10.21 -1.89
C SER A 43 -0.90 11.15 -2.47
N ALA A 44 -0.67 12.32 -1.84
CA ALA A 44 0.21 13.38 -2.35
C ALA A 44 -0.08 13.82 -3.80
N LEU A 45 -1.36 13.82 -4.19
CA LEU A 45 -1.85 14.27 -5.49
C LEU A 45 -2.31 15.74 -5.43
N PRO A 46 -2.26 16.48 -6.56
CA PRO A 46 -2.77 17.84 -6.63
C PRO A 46 -4.30 17.89 -6.48
N GLN A 47 -4.81 19.03 -6.02
CA GLN A 47 -6.25 19.30 -5.95
C GLN A 47 -6.85 19.51 -7.35
N PRO A 48 -8.15 19.21 -7.55
CA PRO A 48 -8.81 19.39 -8.84
C PRO A 48 -8.77 20.86 -9.27
N LYS A 49 -8.53 21.10 -10.56
CA LYS A 49 -8.41 22.47 -11.11
C LYS A 49 -9.77 23.08 -11.41
N SER A 50 -10.78 22.25 -11.67
CA SER A 50 -12.13 22.65 -12.00
C SER A 50 -13.17 21.78 -11.29
N PRO A 51 -14.40 22.30 -11.06
CA PRO A 51 -15.48 21.50 -10.49
C PRO A 51 -15.94 20.35 -11.40
N GLU A 52 -15.72 20.49 -12.71
CA GLU A 52 -16.01 19.43 -13.68
C GLU A 52 -15.06 18.23 -13.49
N GLU A 53 -13.77 18.51 -13.34
CA GLU A 53 -12.74 17.49 -13.05
C GLU A 53 -13.04 16.79 -11.71
N GLU A 54 -13.45 17.56 -10.70
CA GLU A 54 -13.86 17.01 -9.40
C GLU A 54 -15.05 16.05 -9.52
N ALA A 55 -16.08 16.42 -10.30
CA ALA A 55 -17.24 15.58 -10.54
C ALA A 55 -16.88 14.27 -11.28
N GLU A 56 -15.97 14.33 -12.26
CA GLU A 56 -15.47 13.14 -12.95
C GLU A 56 -14.68 12.20 -12.03
N MET A 57 -13.84 12.77 -11.15
CA MET A 57 -13.11 12.01 -10.14
C MET A 57 -14.08 11.33 -9.16
N LEU A 58 -15.09 12.04 -8.65
CA LEU A 58 -16.11 11.48 -7.77
C LEU A 58 -16.91 10.36 -8.46
N LYS A 59 -17.32 10.55 -9.72
CA LYS A 59 -18.02 9.52 -10.50
C LYS A 59 -17.19 8.25 -10.64
N THR A 60 -15.91 8.40 -10.96
CA THR A 60 -14.97 7.27 -11.08
C THR A 60 -14.83 6.54 -9.75
N LEU A 61 -14.66 7.30 -8.67
CA LEU A 61 -14.50 6.75 -7.33
C LEU A 61 -15.75 5.99 -6.88
N HIS A 62 -16.94 6.53 -7.12
CA HIS A 62 -18.21 5.86 -6.82
C HIS A 62 -18.36 4.55 -7.59
N THR A 63 -17.95 4.51 -8.86
CA THR A 63 -17.96 3.28 -9.67
C THR A 63 -17.02 2.22 -9.08
N GLN A 64 -15.83 2.63 -8.64
CA GLN A 64 -14.87 1.73 -7.99
C GLN A 64 -15.40 1.19 -6.66
N LEU A 65 -16.01 2.05 -5.83
CA LEU A 65 -16.56 1.64 -4.54
C LEU A 65 -17.75 0.71 -4.68
N HIS A 66 -18.60 0.88 -5.70
CA HIS A 66 -19.68 -0.05 -5.96
C HIS A 66 -19.13 -1.47 -6.13
N PHE A 67 -18.13 -1.63 -6.99
CA PHE A 67 -17.48 -2.92 -7.20
C PHE A 67 -16.88 -3.51 -5.92
N VAL A 68 -16.23 -2.69 -5.09
CA VAL A 68 -15.67 -3.15 -3.81
C VAL A 68 -16.78 -3.59 -2.84
N ARG A 69 -17.91 -2.88 -2.79
CA ARG A 69 -19.06 -3.25 -1.94
C ARG A 69 -19.66 -4.58 -2.37
N ASP A 70 -19.74 -4.84 -3.68
CA ASP A 70 -20.23 -6.13 -4.19
C ASP A 70 -19.33 -7.30 -3.73
N ILE A 71 -18.01 -7.08 -3.67
CA ILE A 71 -17.07 -8.08 -3.12
C ILE A 71 -17.29 -8.26 -1.61
N GLN A 72 -17.53 -7.17 -0.88
CA GLN A 72 -17.77 -7.22 0.57
C GLN A 72 -19.06 -7.94 0.97
N ASN A 73 -20.03 -8.04 0.05
CA ASN A 73 -21.27 -8.76 0.28
C ASN A 73 -21.13 -10.29 0.23
N VAL A 74 -19.96 -10.81 -0.17
CA VAL A 74 -19.69 -12.25 -0.20
C VAL A 74 -19.46 -12.76 1.22
N ASP A 75 -20.10 -13.87 1.57
CA ASP A 75 -19.90 -14.54 2.86
C ASP A 75 -18.45 -15.04 2.99
N THR A 76 -17.75 -14.54 3.99
CA THR A 76 -16.37 -14.91 4.34
C THR A 76 -16.25 -15.56 5.71
N ASP A 77 -17.37 -16.03 6.29
CA ASP A 77 -17.37 -16.67 7.61
C ASP A 77 -16.46 -17.91 7.62
N GLY A 78 -15.47 -17.89 8.53
CA GLY A 78 -14.52 -18.99 8.72
C GLY A 78 -13.33 -19.03 7.76
N VAL A 79 -13.12 -18.00 6.94
CA VAL A 79 -11.97 -17.90 6.03
C VAL A 79 -10.90 -16.99 6.62
N GLU A 80 -9.66 -17.49 6.76
CA GLU A 80 -8.53 -16.67 7.18
C GLU A 80 -8.05 -15.74 6.04
N THR A 81 -7.63 -14.52 6.38
CA THR A 81 -7.19 -13.54 5.38
C THR A 81 -5.80 -13.89 4.87
N LEU A 82 -5.67 -14.08 3.56
CA LEU A 82 -4.38 -14.27 2.90
C LEU A 82 -3.59 -12.94 2.88
N GLN A 83 -2.52 -12.86 3.67
CA GLN A 83 -1.70 -11.63 3.79
C GLN A 83 -0.66 -11.50 2.68
N SER A 84 -0.14 -12.62 2.21
CA SER A 84 0.96 -12.69 1.26
C SER A 84 0.87 -13.98 0.45
N LEU A 85 1.28 -13.96 -0.81
CA LEU A 85 1.43 -15.18 -1.61
C LEU A 85 2.70 -15.91 -1.15
N ARG A 86 2.60 -16.65 -0.03
CA ARG A 86 3.67 -17.44 0.57
C ARG A 86 3.18 -18.84 0.87
N ASP A 87 4.13 -19.71 1.12
CA ASP A 87 3.86 -21.01 1.69
C ASP A 87 3.49 -20.83 3.17
N GLU A 88 2.20 -20.91 3.48
CA GLU A 88 1.65 -20.81 4.84
C GLU A 88 1.61 -22.16 5.56
N THR A 89 2.19 -23.22 4.97
CA THR A 89 2.40 -24.49 5.69
C THR A 89 3.34 -24.28 6.88
N ASP A 90 3.26 -25.17 7.87
CA ASP A 90 4.13 -25.13 9.04
C ASP A 90 5.63 -25.13 8.65
N GLU A 91 5.97 -25.80 7.55
CA GLU A 91 7.33 -25.84 6.98
C GLU A 91 7.73 -24.47 6.42
N GLY A 92 6.89 -23.86 5.57
CA GLY A 92 7.13 -22.53 5.02
C GLY A 92 7.21 -21.43 6.09
N LEU A 93 6.39 -21.54 7.13
CA LEU A 93 6.44 -20.65 8.29
C LEU A 93 7.75 -20.83 9.07
N ALA A 94 8.21 -22.07 9.29
CA ALA A 94 9.45 -22.33 10.00
C ALA A 94 10.68 -21.77 9.24
N GLU A 95 10.68 -21.84 7.92
CA GLU A 95 11.77 -21.29 7.10
C GLU A 95 11.81 -19.75 7.11
N VAL A 96 10.65 -19.09 7.06
CA VAL A 96 10.56 -17.62 7.03
C VAL A 96 10.75 -17.02 8.43
N THR A 97 10.45 -17.78 9.48
CA THR A 97 10.52 -17.28 10.87
C THR A 97 11.96 -17.00 11.28
N ILE A 98 12.25 -15.73 11.55
CA ILE A 98 13.52 -15.28 12.13
C ILE A 98 13.54 -15.70 13.61
N SER A 99 14.25 -16.78 13.91
CA SER A 99 14.37 -17.33 15.26
C SER A 99 15.31 -16.50 16.14
N LEU A 100 15.18 -16.62 17.47
CA LEU A 100 16.12 -15.98 18.42
C LEU A 100 17.57 -16.40 18.18
N ASP A 101 17.79 -17.66 17.78
CA ASP A 101 19.12 -18.16 17.44
C ASP A 101 19.71 -17.43 16.23
N SER A 102 18.88 -17.09 15.24
CA SER A 102 19.31 -16.30 14.08
C SER A 102 19.69 -14.86 14.46
N LEU A 103 19.01 -14.27 15.45
CA LEU A 103 19.27 -12.91 15.93
C LEU A 103 20.37 -12.83 16.99
N LYS A 104 20.75 -13.95 17.60
CA LYS A 104 21.68 -14.01 18.73
C LYS A 104 22.96 -13.21 18.49
N LYS A 105 23.58 -13.36 17.31
CA LYS A 105 24.79 -12.61 16.94
C LYS A 105 24.58 -11.10 16.97
N ALA A 106 23.46 -10.61 16.44
CA ALA A 106 23.14 -9.19 16.42
C ALA A 106 22.79 -8.67 17.84
N LEU A 107 22.13 -9.49 18.65
CA LEU A 107 21.80 -9.15 20.04
C LEU A 107 23.04 -9.13 20.95
N ASP A 108 24.02 -10.00 20.72
CA ASP A 108 25.30 -10.04 21.45
C ASP A 108 26.17 -8.78 21.18
N GLU A 109 25.93 -8.10 20.06
CA GLU A 109 26.52 -6.80 19.71
C GLU A 109 25.85 -5.63 20.42
N GLU A 110 24.76 -5.85 21.17
CA GLU A 110 24.15 -4.85 22.03
C GLU A 110 24.80 -4.81 23.42
N GLU A 111 24.74 -3.65 24.05
CA GLU A 111 25.13 -3.42 25.42
C GLU A 111 23.93 -2.92 26.22
N VAL A 112 23.80 -3.41 27.45
CA VAL A 112 22.72 -3.01 28.33
C VAL A 112 23.24 -1.93 29.27
N ILE A 113 22.66 -0.71 29.17
CA ILE A 113 23.16 0.45 29.92
C ILE A 113 22.10 0.98 30.90
N GLY A 114 22.56 1.29 32.12
CA GLY A 114 21.79 2.04 33.12
C GLY A 114 20.89 1.18 34.00
N ARG A 115 20.19 1.83 34.94
CA ARG A 115 19.34 1.17 35.94
C ARG A 115 18.14 0.43 35.33
N SER A 116 17.61 0.94 34.22
CA SER A 116 16.47 0.36 33.50
C SER A 116 16.85 -0.74 32.51
N GLN A 117 18.14 -1.11 32.44
CA GLN A 117 18.63 -2.21 31.62
C GLN A 117 18.14 -2.14 30.16
N ARG A 118 18.18 -0.95 29.55
CA ARG A 118 17.72 -0.77 28.17
C ARG A 118 18.82 -1.24 27.20
N PRO A 119 18.55 -2.19 26.28
CA PRO A 119 19.51 -2.56 25.24
C PRO A 119 19.84 -1.37 24.33
N ARG A 120 21.11 -1.20 24.00
CA ARG A 120 21.61 -0.20 23.06
C ARG A 120 22.68 -0.83 22.17
N ARG A 121 22.73 -0.44 20.90
CA ARG A 121 23.81 -0.87 20.01
C ARG A 121 25.14 -0.28 20.46
N LYS A 122 26.21 -1.09 20.51
CA LYS A 122 27.57 -0.64 20.85
C LYS A 122 28.01 0.47 19.90
N ARG A 123 28.37 1.63 20.45
CA ARG A 123 28.85 2.78 19.66
C ARG A 123 30.34 2.62 19.36
N GLY A 124 30.76 2.93 18.13
CA GLY A 124 32.18 2.97 17.73
C GLY A 124 32.69 1.77 16.94
N GLN A 125 31.85 0.76 16.70
CA GLN A 125 32.15 -0.27 15.70
C GLN A 125 31.96 0.37 14.32
N THR A 126 33.07 0.72 13.66
CA THR A 126 33.05 1.17 12.27
C THR A 126 32.68 -0.03 11.40
N VAL A 127 31.46 -0.04 10.87
CA VAL A 127 31.10 -1.00 9.82
C VAL A 127 32.00 -0.67 8.63
N ASN A 128 32.74 -1.66 8.13
CA ASN A 128 33.54 -1.49 6.92
C ASN A 128 32.58 -1.41 5.73
N THR A 129 32.23 -0.19 5.33
CA THR A 129 31.31 0.08 4.22
C THR A 129 32.03 0.35 2.89
N VAL A 130 33.36 0.24 2.89
CA VAL A 130 34.24 0.39 1.71
C VAL A 130 33.79 -0.55 0.60
N GLY A 131 33.54 -0.01 -0.59
CA GLY A 131 33.06 -0.73 -1.77
C GLY A 131 31.54 -0.97 -1.83
N ILE A 132 30.80 -0.78 -0.73
CA ILE A 132 29.34 -0.98 -0.66
C ILE A 132 28.62 0.38 -0.67
N GLU A 133 29.10 1.33 0.13
CA GLU A 133 28.52 2.67 0.26
C GLU A 133 29.26 3.73 -0.57
N ASP A 134 30.19 3.33 -1.44
CA ASP A 134 30.95 4.23 -2.31
C ASP A 134 30.13 4.77 -3.51
N TRP A 135 28.82 4.54 -3.52
CA TRP A 135 27.94 5.04 -4.57
C TRP A 135 27.54 6.49 -4.30
N ASP A 136 27.47 7.30 -5.37
CA ASP A 136 27.00 8.67 -5.26
C ASP A 136 25.50 8.69 -4.96
N VAL A 137 25.16 8.91 -3.68
CA VAL A 137 23.80 8.98 -3.14
C VAL A 137 22.93 9.99 -3.89
N LEU A 138 23.54 11.07 -4.40
CA LEU A 138 22.84 12.18 -5.05
C LEU A 138 22.86 12.08 -6.57
N ARG A 139 23.38 10.99 -7.14
CA ARG A 139 23.50 10.84 -8.60
C ARG A 139 22.15 10.90 -9.32
N ALA A 140 21.11 10.33 -8.71
CA ALA A 140 19.75 10.30 -9.25
C ALA A 140 18.93 11.56 -8.90
N ALA A 141 19.46 12.46 -8.07
CA ALA A 141 18.74 13.67 -7.67
C ALA A 141 18.75 14.70 -8.81
N SER A 142 17.58 15.26 -9.12
CA SER A 142 17.44 16.33 -10.10
C SER A 142 18.05 17.65 -9.62
N GLU A 143 17.92 17.96 -8.32
CA GLU A 143 18.44 19.15 -7.68
C GLU A 143 19.30 18.76 -6.46
N LYS A 144 20.52 19.29 -6.38
CA LYS A 144 21.45 19.09 -5.27
C LYS A 144 22.13 20.38 -4.90
N VAL A 145 22.34 20.59 -3.60
CA VAL A 145 23.09 21.73 -3.09
C VAL A 145 24.37 21.21 -2.45
N VAL A 146 25.50 21.73 -2.93
CA VAL A 146 26.83 21.47 -2.37
C VAL A 146 27.19 22.66 -1.50
N THR A 147 27.32 22.41 -0.19
CA THR A 147 27.81 23.39 0.78
C THR A 147 29.20 22.98 1.27
N PRO A 148 29.96 23.86 1.96
CA PRO A 148 31.22 23.47 2.60
C PRO A 148 31.09 22.32 3.61
N GLY A 149 29.86 22.06 4.10
CA GLY A 149 29.53 20.97 5.02
C GLY A 149 29.00 19.70 4.34
N GLY A 150 29.10 19.58 3.02
CA GLY A 150 28.68 18.39 2.27
C GLY A 150 27.57 18.66 1.25
N SER A 151 27.10 17.58 0.62
CA SER A 151 26.09 17.61 -0.43
C SER A 151 24.74 17.13 0.11
N TYR A 152 23.65 17.83 -0.25
CA TYR A 152 22.31 17.60 0.30
C TYR A 152 21.24 17.55 -0.80
N PHE A 153 20.17 16.79 -0.54
CA PHE A 153 18.92 16.87 -1.31
C PHE A 153 18.23 18.23 -1.09
N VAL A 154 17.67 18.79 -2.14
CA VAL A 154 16.91 20.05 -2.06
C VAL A 154 15.42 19.73 -2.14
N VAL A 155 14.68 20.18 -1.14
CA VAL A 155 13.22 20.17 -1.16
C VAL A 155 12.76 21.61 -0.98
N ARG A 156 12.01 22.13 -1.96
CA ARG A 156 11.41 23.46 -1.87
C ARG A 156 10.27 23.37 -0.87
N SER A 157 10.35 24.12 0.23
CA SER A 157 9.22 24.24 1.13
C SER A 157 8.12 25.02 0.41
N GLY A 158 6.97 24.38 0.22
CA GLY A 158 5.77 25.01 -0.34
C GLY A 158 5.23 26.07 0.61
N LYS A 159 5.82 27.27 0.57
CA LYS A 159 5.11 28.49 0.88
C LYS A 159 4.66 29.08 -0.46
N GLU A 160 3.53 28.58 -0.93
CA GLU A 160 2.61 29.36 -1.76
C GLU A 160 1.42 29.76 -0.89
#